data_AF-A0A5R2MUM7-F1
#
_entry.id   AF-A0A5R2MUM7-F1
#
_cell.length_a   1.000
_cell.length_b   1.000
_cell.length_c   1.000
_cell.angle_alpha   90.00
_cell.angle_beta   90.00
_cell.angle_gamma   90.00
#
_symmetry.space_group_name_H-M   'P 1'
#
loop_
_entity.id
_entity.type
_entity.pdbx_description
1 polymer ?
#
loop_
_entity_poly.entity_id
_entity_poly.type
_entity_poly.pdbx_seq_one_letter_code
_entity_poly.pdbx_strand_id
1 'polypeptide(L)'
;QSGRTKSWTKTKALKSEDFVIAGYTVSDAAEGLAALGMAEWEDGELHYRGKVGTGFDRETAADLLARLEPLTSGASVPEGVPREIMREMHWVKPLFSARVHYAN
;
A
#
# COMPACT_ATOMS: atom_id res chain seq x y z
N GLN A 1 6.41 -28.76 -38.76
CA GLN A 1 5.62 -28.72 -37.51
C GLN A 1 6.26 -27.73 -36.54
N SER A 2 5.44 -26.77 -36.08
CA SER A 2 5.53 -25.90 -34.89
C SER A 2 6.85 -25.19 -34.55
N GLY A 3 6.89 -23.88 -34.79
CA GLY A 3 7.89 -22.94 -34.27
C GLY A 3 7.59 -22.56 -32.81
N ARG A 4 8.58 -22.75 -31.93
CA ARG A 4 8.62 -22.16 -30.59
C ARG A 4 9.85 -21.28 -30.48
N THR A 5 9.72 -19.99 -30.79
CA THR A 5 10.71 -18.98 -30.44
C THR A 5 10.54 -18.60 -28.96
N LYS A 6 11.39 -19.16 -28.08
CA LYS A 6 11.48 -18.80 -26.66
C LYS A 6 12.33 -17.53 -26.44
N SER A 7 12.07 -16.43 -27.15
CA SER A 7 12.88 -15.22 -27.01
C SER A 7 12.09 -14.01 -26.53
N TRP A 8 11.07 -14.22 -25.70
CA TRP A 8 10.45 -13.14 -24.95
C TRP A 8 10.85 -13.23 -23.48
N THR A 9 11.99 -12.64 -23.15
CA THR A 9 12.36 -12.37 -21.75
C THR A 9 11.80 -10.99 -21.42
N LYS A 10 10.67 -10.94 -20.70
CA LYS A 10 10.10 -9.67 -20.23
C LYS A 10 10.89 -9.20 -19.01
N THR A 11 11.98 -8.47 -19.23
CA THR A 11 12.68 -7.77 -18.14
C THR A 11 11.89 -6.51 -17.80
N LYS A 12 11.05 -6.57 -16.76
CA LYS A 12 10.40 -5.39 -16.18
C LYS A 12 11.43 -4.63 -15.35
N ALA A 13 11.59 -3.33 -15.59
CA ALA A 13 12.33 -2.46 -14.68
C ALA A 13 11.52 -2.35 -13.38
N LEU A 14 11.95 -3.09 -12.35
CA LEU A 14 11.39 -2.99 -11.00
C LEU A 14 11.87 -1.68 -10.38
N LYS A 15 10.94 -0.74 -10.18
CA LYS A 15 11.18 0.45 -9.37
C LYS A 15 10.84 0.11 -7.93
N SER A 16 11.62 0.66 -7.01
CA SER A 16 11.45 0.45 -5.57
C SER A 16 11.56 1.79 -4.90
N GLU A 17 10.53 2.20 -4.17
CA GLU A 17 10.51 3.46 -3.44
C GLU A 17 9.96 3.22 -2.03
N ASP A 18 10.39 4.06 -1.10
CA ASP A 18 9.98 3.99 0.30
C ASP A 18 8.82 4.98 0.51
N PHE A 19 7.66 4.45 0.88
CA PHE A 19 6.45 5.23 1.13
C PHE A 19 6.04 5.16 2.60
N VAL A 20 5.35 6.19 3.07
CA VAL A 20 4.79 6.24 4.41
C VAL A 20 3.44 5.55 4.42
N ILE A 21 3.17 4.73 5.43
CA ILE A 21 1.86 4.11 5.63
C ILE A 21 0.94 5.16 6.27
N ALA A 22 -0.05 5.62 5.51
CA ALA A 22 -1.04 6.58 5.97
C ALA A 22 -2.36 5.95 6.37
N GLY A 23 -2.63 4.71 5.94
CA GLY A 23 -3.87 4.03 6.27
C GLY A 23 -3.85 2.57 5.84
N TYR A 24 -4.94 1.89 6.14
CA TYR A 24 -5.20 0.54 5.66
C TYR A 24 -6.69 0.34 5.36
N THR A 25 -6.99 -0.66 4.55
CA THR A 25 -8.35 -1.12 4.25
C THR A 25 -8.47 -2.56 4.69
N VAL A 26 -9.66 -2.97 5.09
CA VAL A 26 -9.99 -4.35 5.46
C VAL A 26 -11.07 -4.89 4.54
N SER A 27 -11.06 -6.20 4.31
CA SER A 27 -12.12 -6.86 3.55
C SER A 27 -12.34 -8.28 4.03
N ASP A 28 -13.59 -8.77 3.96
CA ASP A 28 -13.93 -10.16 4.25
C ASP A 28 -13.20 -11.13 3.31
N ALA A 29 -13.01 -10.76 2.03
CA ALA A 29 -12.31 -11.59 1.05
C ALA A 29 -10.83 -11.80 1.37
N ALA A 30 -10.19 -10.83 2.03
CA ALA A 30 -8.81 -10.93 2.50
C ALA A 30 -8.70 -11.53 3.91
N GLU A 31 -9.81 -11.77 4.60
CA GLU A 31 -9.88 -12.17 6.01
C GLU A 31 -9.03 -11.24 6.91
N GLY A 32 -9.03 -9.93 6.63
CA GLY A 32 -8.22 -8.94 7.34
C GLY A 32 -7.74 -7.81 6.44
N LEU A 33 -6.44 -7.50 6.51
CA LEU A 33 -5.80 -6.43 5.73
C LEU A 33 -5.96 -6.67 4.22
N ALA A 34 -6.67 -5.77 3.54
CA ALA A 34 -6.89 -5.81 2.11
C ALA A 34 -5.85 -5.00 1.34
N ALA A 35 -5.58 -3.78 1.78
CA ALA A 35 -4.57 -2.91 1.18
C ALA A 35 -4.06 -1.85 2.16
N LEU A 36 -2.80 -1.44 1.98
CA LEU A 36 -2.19 -0.34 2.69
C LEU A 36 -2.28 0.94 1.86
N GLY A 37 -2.70 2.05 2.47
CA GLY A 37 -2.65 3.38 1.89
C GLY A 37 -1.25 3.98 2.03
N MET A 38 -0.62 4.26 0.89
CA MET A 38 0.71 4.87 0.79
C MET A 38 0.58 6.38 0.67
N ALA A 39 1.47 7.09 1.34
CA ALA A 39 1.62 8.53 1.24
C ALA A 39 3.10 8.92 1.25
N GLU A 40 3.38 10.17 0.95
CA GLU A 40 4.70 10.77 0.98
C GLU A 40 4.62 12.13 1.65
N TRP A 41 5.71 12.54 2.32
CA TRP A 41 5.83 13.89 2.84
C TRP A 41 6.36 14.82 1.75
N GLU A 42 5.56 15.77 1.31
CA GLU A 42 5.92 16.81 0.34
C GLU A 42 5.74 18.17 1.03
N ASP A 43 6.80 18.96 1.15
CA ASP A 43 6.79 20.28 1.81
C ASP A 43 6.19 20.33 3.24
N GLY A 44 6.25 19.21 3.96
CA GLY A 44 5.69 19.09 5.32
C GLY A 44 4.21 18.72 5.36
N GLU A 45 3.58 18.49 4.20
CA GLU A 45 2.24 17.97 4.04
C GLU A 45 2.29 16.50 3.61
N LEU A 46 1.30 15.72 4.04
CA LEU A 46 1.23 14.29 3.72
C LEU A 46 0.37 14.10 2.47
N HIS A 47 0.95 13.63 1.37
CA HIS A 47 0.27 13.45 0.09
C HIS A 47 -0.01 11.99 -0.21
N TYR A 48 -1.24 11.66 -0.59
CA TYR A 48 -1.61 10.29 -0.95
C TYR A 48 -0.96 9.85 -2.29
N ARG A 49 -0.29 8.70 -2.27
CA ARG A 49 0.40 8.12 -3.46
C ARG A 49 -0.28 6.84 -3.99
N GLY A 50 -1.34 6.38 -3.34
CA GLY A 50 -2.13 5.21 -3.79
C GLY A 50 -2.29 4.15 -2.72
N LYS A 51 -2.87 3.00 -3.09
CA LYS A 51 -2.98 1.84 -2.19
C LYS A 51 -2.29 0.61 -2.77
N VAL A 52 -1.70 -0.19 -1.89
CA VAL A 52 -0.98 -1.42 -2.23
C VAL A 52 -1.68 -2.58 -1.54
N GLY A 53 -2.30 -3.47 -2.33
CA GLY A 53 -3.03 -4.64 -1.84
C GLY A 53 -2.35 -5.99 -2.08
N THR A 54 -1.08 -5.97 -2.50
CA THR A 54 -0.34 -7.19 -2.89
C THR A 54 1.08 -7.12 -2.35
N GLY A 55 1.68 -8.29 -2.05
CA GLY A 55 3.08 -8.39 -1.65
C GLY A 55 3.33 -8.68 -0.17
N PHE A 56 2.27 -8.93 0.60
CA PHE A 56 2.32 -9.45 1.97
C PHE A 56 1.53 -10.76 2.05
N ASP A 57 2.03 -11.72 2.82
CA ASP A 57 1.30 -12.95 3.14
C ASP A 57 0.30 -12.73 4.30
N ARG A 58 -0.48 -13.76 4.63
CA ARG A 58 -1.52 -13.69 5.69
C ARG A 58 -0.93 -13.38 7.07
N GLU A 59 0.24 -13.92 7.40
CA GLU A 59 0.88 -13.70 8.70
C GLU A 59 1.34 -12.24 8.81
N THR A 60 2.01 -11.75 7.77
CA THR A 60 2.45 -10.37 7.63
C THR A 60 1.27 -9.40 7.68
N ALA A 61 0.17 -9.72 6.99
CA ALA A 61 -1.06 -8.93 7.02
C ALA A 61 -1.63 -8.78 8.44
N ALA A 62 -1.65 -9.87 9.21
CA ALA A 62 -2.15 -9.86 10.59
C ALA A 62 -1.23 -9.07 11.52
N ASP A 63 0.09 -9.23 11.41
CA ASP A 63 1.08 -8.45 12.20
C ASP A 63 1.00 -6.96 11.88
N LEU A 64 0.88 -6.60 10.59
CA LEU A 64 0.70 -5.21 10.16
C LEU A 64 -0.59 -4.63 10.73
N LEU A 65 -1.70 -5.35 10.66
CA LEU A 65 -2.98 -4.88 11.20
C LEU A 65 -2.86 -4.60 12.71
N ALA A 66 -2.29 -5.53 13.48
CA ALA A 66 -2.10 -5.38 14.92
C ALA A 66 -1.21 -4.18 15.30
N ARG A 67 -0.22 -3.84 14.46
CA ARG A 67 0.64 -2.65 14.64
C ARG A 67 -0.04 -1.34 14.24
N LEU A 68 -0.94 -1.39 13.25
CA LEU A 68 -1.58 -0.21 12.67
C LEU A 68 -2.86 0.18 13.40
N GLU A 69 -3.62 -0.77 13.94
CA GLU A 69 -4.81 -0.52 14.76
C GLU A 69 -4.62 0.53 15.86
N PRO A 70 -3.58 0.46 16.73
CA PRO A 70 -3.39 1.47 17.79
C PRO A 70 -3.04 2.87 17.24
N LEU A 71 -2.58 2.97 15.99
CA LEU A 71 -2.20 4.22 15.35
C LEU A 71 -3.38 4.95 14.68
N THR A 72 -4.56 4.35 14.67
CA THR A 72 -5.79 5.01 14.20
C THR A 72 -6.17 6.22 15.07
N SER A 73 -5.82 6.18 16.36
CA SER A 73 -6.01 7.30 17.28
C SER A 73 -4.99 8.42 16.99
N GLY A 74 -5.48 9.54 16.47
CA GLY A 74 -4.62 10.68 16.05
C GLY A 74 -4.15 10.60 14.60
N ALA A 75 -4.82 9.80 13.77
CA ALA A 75 -4.58 9.76 12.34
C ALA A 75 -4.87 11.11 11.67
N SER A 76 -4.08 11.43 10.65
CA SER A 76 -4.31 12.58 9.77
C SER A 76 -4.59 12.05 8.36
N VAL A 77 -5.60 12.62 7.72
CA VAL A 77 -5.94 12.26 6.34
C VAL A 77 -4.94 12.96 5.42
N PRO A 78 -4.24 12.23 4.52
CA PRO A 78 -3.39 12.84 3.53
C PRO A 78 -4.18 13.73 2.56
N GLU A 79 -3.50 14.74 2.01
CA GLU A 79 -4.00 15.55 0.91
C GLU A 79 -4.11 14.73 -0.38
N GLY A 80 -5.05 15.13 -1.24
CA GLY A 80 -5.27 14.51 -2.55
C GLY A 80 -5.98 13.15 -2.55
N VAL A 81 -6.49 12.69 -1.40
CA VAL A 81 -7.23 11.42 -1.33
C VAL A 81 -8.60 11.54 -2.02
N PRO A 82 -8.94 10.66 -2.98
CA PRO A 82 -10.28 10.60 -3.56
C PRO A 82 -11.33 10.26 -2.49
N ARG A 83 -12.50 10.92 -2.56
CA ARG A 83 -13.60 10.73 -1.59
C ARG A 83 -14.04 9.28 -1.38
N GLU A 84 -13.98 8.46 -2.42
CA GLU A 84 -14.32 7.03 -2.34
C GLU A 84 -13.35 6.29 -1.41
N ILE A 85 -12.05 6.49 -1.61
CA ILE A 85 -10.99 5.91 -0.78
C ILE A 85 -11.05 6.45 0.65
N MET A 86 -11.40 7.73 0.81
CA MET A 86 -11.51 8.36 2.12
C MET A 86 -12.50 7.69 3.06
N ARG A 87 -13.58 7.11 2.52
CA ARG A 87 -14.60 6.42 3.29
C ARG A 87 -14.26 4.95 3.59
N GLU A 88 -13.46 4.33 2.73
CA GLU A 88 -13.06 2.92 2.85
C GLU A 88 -11.83 2.75 3.75
N MET A 89 -10.96 3.77 3.83
CA MET A 89 -9.69 3.69 4.52
C MET A 89 -9.79 3.97 6.02
N HIS A 90 -9.18 3.09 6.82
CA HIS A 90 -8.80 3.37 8.19
C HIS A 90 -7.48 4.14 8.20
N TRP A 91 -7.56 5.43 8.49
CA TRP A 91 -6.39 6.29 8.58
C TRP A 91 -5.56 5.96 9.82
N VAL A 92 -4.25 6.05 9.69
CA VAL A 92 -3.30 5.87 10.79
C VAL A 92 -2.33 7.03 10.87
N LYS A 93 -1.71 7.18 12.04
CA LYS A 93 -0.59 8.09 12.20
C LYS A 93 0.60 7.62 11.33
N PRO A 94 1.21 8.50 10.52
CA PRO A 94 2.32 8.18 9.61
C PRO A 94 3.64 7.94 10.37
N LEU A 95 3.72 6.82 11.10
CA LEU A 95 4.92 6.45 11.88
C LEU A 95 5.76 5.38 11.20
N PHE A 96 5.17 4.59 10.30
CA PHE A 96 5.84 3.50 9.61
C PHE A 96 6.04 3.84 8.14
N SER A 97 7.21 3.46 7.60
CA SER A 97 7.47 3.44 6.17
C SER A 97 7.54 2.00 5.67
N ALA A 98 7.15 1.79 4.42
CA ALA A 98 7.21 0.53 3.71
C ALA A 98 7.91 0.71 2.37
N ARG A 99 8.80 -0.24 2.05
CA ARG A 99 9.42 -0.32 0.72
C ARG A 99 8.45 -0.99 -0.25
N VAL A 100 8.06 -0.29 -1.29
CA VAL A 100 7.12 -0.79 -2.30
C VAL A 100 7.86 -1.01 -3.61
N HIS A 101 7.75 -2.23 -4.12
CA HIS A 101 8.20 -2.59 -5.47
C HIS A 101 7.03 -2.45 -6.45
N TYR A 102 7.21 -1.67 -7.52
CA TYR A 102 6.22 -1.50 -8.57
C TYR A 102 6.88 -1.53 -9.96
N ALA A 103 6.09 -1.88 -10.97
CA ALA A 103 6.56 -1.94 -12.35
C ALA A 103 5.53 -1.26 -13.27
N ASN A 104 5.96 -0.25 -14.02
CA ASN A 104 5.18 0.32 -15.13
C ASN A 104 4.95 -0.72 -16.24
#